data_AF-A0A538K8D0-F1
#
_entry.id   AF-A0A538K8D0-F1
#
_cell.length_a   1.000
_cell.length_b   1.000
_cell.length_c   1.000
_cell.angle_alpha   90.00
_cell.angle_beta   90.00
_cell.angle_gamma   90.00
#
_symmetry.space_group_name_H-M   'P 1'
#
loop_
_entity.id
_entity.type
_entity.pdbx_description
1 polymer ?
#
loop_
_entity_poly.entity_id
_entity_poly.type
_entity_poly.pdbx_seq_one_letter_code
_entity_poly.pdbx_strand_id
1 'polypeptide(L)'
;ALSRRPDLAGAVNGNAQEWTNAAKAAGRPVSKTPSKGDLMVLQGGVMGAGATTGHVAVVESVQRDANGNPTSFTISEQNWNGNRFGTTRTIPASDLPANGDGVDFIG
;
A
#
# COMPACT_ATOMS: atom_id res chain seq x y z
N ALA A 1 9.69 1.41 -3.18
CA ALA A 1 8.84 2.07 -2.17
C ALA A 1 9.55 3.28 -1.54
N LEU A 2 10.49 3.13 -0.59
CA LEU A 2 11.08 4.28 0.12
C LEU A 2 11.86 5.28 -0.74
N SER A 3 12.50 4.84 -1.83
CA SER A 3 13.14 5.76 -2.79
C SER A 3 12.15 6.74 -3.45
N ARG A 4 10.85 6.40 -3.43
CA ARG A 4 9.74 7.20 -3.97
C ARG A 4 8.96 7.95 -2.89
N ARG A 5 9.11 7.54 -1.63
CA ARG A 5 8.53 8.15 -0.42
C ARG A 5 9.64 8.41 0.62
N PRO A 6 10.64 9.26 0.30
CA PRO A 6 11.76 9.52 1.20
C PRO A 6 11.31 10.21 2.49
N ASP A 7 10.14 10.86 2.49
CA ASP A 7 9.51 11.45 3.67
C ASP A 7 9.10 10.40 4.73
N LEU A 8 8.88 9.14 4.31
CA LEU A 8 8.64 8.02 5.22
C LEU A 8 9.94 7.37 5.72
N ALA A 9 11.11 7.77 5.22
CA ALA A 9 12.38 7.25 5.69
C ALA A 9 12.57 7.60 7.17
N GLY A 10 12.66 6.58 8.02
CA GLY A 10 12.72 6.73 9.49
C GLY A 10 11.36 6.71 10.21
N ALA A 11 10.25 6.81 9.48
CA ALA A 11 8.90 6.64 10.04
C ALA A 11 8.39 5.19 9.94
N VAL A 12 9.04 4.36 9.11
CA VAL A 12 8.72 2.95 8.91
C VAL A 12 10.00 2.11 8.93
N ASN A 13 9.90 0.89 9.44
CA ASN A 13 11.03 -0.01 9.60
C ASN A 13 10.57 -1.47 9.65
N GLY A 14 11.49 -2.40 9.40
CA GLY A 14 11.23 -3.83 9.46
C GLY A 14 10.45 -4.36 8.25
N ASN A 15 9.68 -5.42 8.46
CA ASN A 15 8.89 -6.05 7.41
C ASN A 15 7.72 -5.16 6.98
N ALA A 16 7.28 -5.29 5.74
CA ALA A 16 6.18 -4.48 5.19
C ALA A 16 4.94 -4.46 6.10
N GLN A 17 4.52 -5.61 6.63
CA GLN A 17 3.36 -5.69 7.53
C GLN A 17 3.49 -4.85 8.82
N GLU A 18 4.71 -4.56 9.26
CA GLU A 18 4.98 -3.77 10.47
C GLU A 18 4.87 -2.25 10.22
N TRP A 19 4.91 -1.82 8.96
CA TRP A 19 5.02 -0.40 8.58
C TRP A 19 3.78 0.41 8.94
N THR A 20 2.59 -0.19 8.90
CA THR A 20 1.36 0.47 9.37
C THR A 20 1.51 0.95 10.82
N ASN A 21 2.01 0.08 11.71
CA ASN A 21 2.13 0.40 13.13
C ASN A 21 3.25 1.40 13.39
N ALA A 22 4.39 1.25 12.69
CA ALA A 22 5.49 2.21 12.75
C ALA A 22 5.05 3.61 12.29
N ALA A 23 4.33 3.70 11.17
CA ALA A 23 3.83 4.95 10.62
C ALA A 23 2.87 5.65 11.60
N LYS A 24 1.94 4.90 12.21
CA LYS A 24 1.05 5.41 13.26
C LYS A 24 1.83 5.94 14.46
N ALA A 25 2.82 5.19 14.94
CA ALA A 25 3.67 5.60 16.05
C ALA A 25 4.48 6.88 15.74
N ALA A 26 4.86 7.06 14.47
CA ALA A 26 5.52 8.26 13.96
C ALA A 26 4.54 9.42 13.65
N GLY A 27 3.24 9.28 13.94
CA GLY A 27 2.23 10.31 13.69
C GLY A 27 1.87 10.51 12.22
N ARG A 28 2.15 9.53 11.36
CA ARG A 28 1.76 9.57 9.94
C ARG A 28 0.29 9.19 9.77
N PRO A 29 -0.42 9.85 8.84
CA PRO A 29 -1.81 9.51 8.55
C PRO A 29 -1.90 8.10 7.94
N VAL A 30 -2.84 7.31 8.43
CA VAL A 30 -3.14 5.98 7.90
C VAL A 30 -4.63 5.90 7.57
N SER A 31 -4.93 5.46 6.36
CA SER A 31 -6.28 5.38 5.78
C SER A 31 -6.58 3.97 5.26
N LYS A 32 -7.86 3.68 5.08
CA LYS A 32 -8.35 2.50 4.35
C LYS A 32 -8.70 2.80 2.89
N THR A 33 -8.61 4.06 2.50
CA THR A 33 -8.96 4.55 1.16
C THR A 33 -7.70 5.04 0.45
N PRO A 34 -7.41 4.54 -0.77
CA PRO A 34 -6.21 4.95 -1.50
C PRO A 34 -6.28 6.41 -1.94
N SER A 35 -5.15 7.09 -1.81
CA SER A 35 -4.86 8.39 -2.43
C SER A 35 -3.57 8.33 -3.22
N LYS A 36 -3.45 9.19 -4.24
CA LYS A 36 -2.23 9.27 -5.05
C LYS A 36 -1.05 9.66 -4.16
N GLY A 37 0.05 8.91 -4.26
CA GLY A 37 1.25 9.10 -3.47
C GLY A 37 1.27 8.27 -2.19
N ASP A 38 0.15 7.69 -1.77
CA ASP A 38 0.12 6.83 -0.58
C ASP A 38 1.05 5.63 -0.74
N LEU A 39 1.60 5.18 0.38
CA LEU A 39 2.25 3.89 0.47
C LEU A 39 1.21 2.85 0.91
N MET A 40 0.85 1.95 0.01
CA MET A 40 -0.01 0.80 0.31
C MET A 40 0.79 -0.24 1.08
N VAL A 41 0.24 -0.71 2.20
CA VAL A 41 0.75 -1.81 3.02
C VAL A 41 -0.22 -2.97 2.95
N LEU A 42 0.28 -4.15 2.60
CA LEU A 42 -0.41 -5.43 2.70
C LEU A 42 0.12 -6.19 3.91
N GLN A 43 -0.77 -6.62 4.79
CA GLN A 43 -0.44 -7.53 5.89
C GLN A 43 -0.07 -8.93 5.35
N GLY A 44 0.56 -9.74 6.19
CA GLY A 44 1.00 -11.09 5.81
C GLY A 44 -0.14 -11.95 5.26
N GLY A 45 0.07 -12.54 4.08
CA GLY A 45 -0.90 -13.43 3.43
C GLY A 45 -2.06 -12.72 2.71
N VAL A 46 -2.19 -11.40 2.83
CA VAL A 46 -3.29 -10.64 2.25
C VAL A 46 -3.01 -10.31 0.79
N MET A 47 -3.99 -10.54 -0.08
CA MET A 47 -3.90 -10.28 -1.53
C MET A 47 -2.67 -10.93 -2.21
N GLY A 48 -2.21 -12.07 -1.68
CA GLY A 48 -1.03 -12.79 -2.19
C GLY A 48 0.32 -12.30 -1.63
N ALA A 49 0.31 -11.37 -0.67
CA ALA A 49 1.53 -10.94 0.00
C ALA A 49 2.20 -12.07 0.79
N GLY A 50 3.53 -11.99 0.96
CA GLY A 50 4.28 -12.98 1.72
C GLY A 50 3.74 -13.13 3.14
N ALA A 51 3.53 -14.37 3.59
CA ALA A 51 2.81 -14.67 4.84
C ALA A 51 3.44 -14.05 6.10
N THR A 52 4.77 -13.92 6.13
CA THR A 52 5.50 -13.39 7.29
C THR A 52 6.08 -12.00 7.06
N THR A 53 6.07 -11.49 5.83
CA THR A 53 6.69 -10.21 5.49
C THR A 53 5.66 -9.13 5.16
N GLY A 54 4.48 -9.52 4.66
CA GLY A 54 3.58 -8.59 3.98
C GLY A 54 4.15 -8.08 2.66
N HIS A 55 3.61 -6.98 2.15
CA HIS A 55 4.11 -6.30 0.96
C HIS A 55 3.84 -4.78 0.99
N VAL A 56 4.63 -4.00 0.24
CA VAL A 56 4.43 -2.55 0.09
C VAL A 56 4.51 -2.10 -1.35
N ALA A 57 3.64 -1.16 -1.71
CA ALA A 57 3.60 -0.56 -3.03
C ALA A 57 3.30 0.94 -2.94
N VAL A 58 3.62 1.71 -3.98
CA VAL A 58 3.29 3.14 -4.07
C VAL A 58 2.06 3.30 -4.94
N VAL A 59 1.07 4.06 -4.48
CA VAL A 59 -0.12 4.40 -5.27
C VAL A 59 0.23 5.51 -6.27
N GLU A 60 0.25 5.17 -7.55
CA GLU A 60 0.61 6.08 -8.64
C GLU A 60 -0.59 6.92 -9.11
N SER A 61 -1.78 6.33 -9.11
CA SER A 61 -3.02 7.02 -9.48
C SER A 61 -4.25 6.35 -8.85
N VAL A 62 -5.34 7.10 -8.70
CA VAL A 62 -6.63 6.61 -8.19
C VAL A 62 -7.74 7.12 -9.11
N GLN A 63 -8.55 6.21 -9.64
CA GLN A 63 -9.77 6.50 -10.37
C GLN A 63 -10.95 6.53 -9.39
N ARG A 64 -11.86 7.48 -9.58
CA ARG A 64 -13.02 7.70 -8.70
C ARG A 64 -14.32 7.79 -9.49
N ASP A 65 -15.42 7.37 -8.88
CA ASP A 65 -16.76 7.58 -9.42
C ASP A 65 -17.22 9.03 -9.23
N ALA A 66 -18.42 9.36 -9.72
CA ALA A 66 -19.01 10.70 -9.61
C ALA A 66 -19.26 11.15 -8.16
N ASN A 67 -19.32 10.22 -7.20
CA ASN A 67 -19.48 10.49 -5.77
C ASN A 67 -18.13 10.59 -5.04
N GLY A 68 -17.02 10.45 -5.76
CA GLY A 68 -15.67 10.50 -5.20
C GLY A 68 -15.18 9.18 -4.60
N ASN A 69 -15.90 8.06 -4.74
CA ASN A 69 -15.45 6.77 -4.24
C ASN A 69 -14.39 6.17 -5.18
N PRO A 70 -13.28 5.60 -4.68
CA PRO A 70 -12.33 4.89 -5.52
C PRO A 70 -12.98 3.72 -6.25
N THR A 71 -12.74 3.61 -7.56
CA THR A 71 -13.19 2.47 -8.38
C THR A 71 -12.02 1.56 -8.74
N SER A 72 -10.85 2.14 -8.96
CA SER A 72 -9.58 1.41 -9.14
C SER A 72 -8.39 2.32 -8.81
N PHE A 73 -7.22 1.72 -8.61
CA PHE A 73 -5.98 2.46 -8.43
C PHE A 73 -4.81 1.70 -9.03
N THR A 74 -3.81 2.43 -9.51
CA THR A 74 -2.58 1.85 -10.04
C THR A 74 -1.49 1.95 -9.00
N ILE A 75 -0.78 0.85 -8.77
CA ILE A 75 0.39 0.81 -7.91
C ILE A 75 1.67 0.54 -8.70
N SER A 76 2.79 1.01 -8.16
CA SER A 76 4.13 0.53 -8.53
C SER A 76 4.76 -0.22 -7.36
N GLU A 77 5.34 -1.37 -7.65
CA GLU A 77 5.91 -2.27 -6.64
C GLU A 77 7.17 -2.96 -7.17
N GLN A 78 7.94 -3.57 -6.28
CA GLN A 78 9.13 -4.36 -6.59
C GLN A 78 9.14 -5.59 -5.70
N ASN A 79 9.84 -6.64 -6.12
CA ASN A 79 9.92 -7.92 -5.39
C ASN A 79 8.56 -8.62 -5.27
N TRP A 80 7.70 -8.48 -6.29
CA TRP A 80 6.42 -9.19 -6.38
C TRP A 80 6.55 -10.41 -7.29
N ASN A 81 6.02 -11.56 -6.87
CA ASN A 81 6.11 -12.84 -7.62
C ASN A 81 7.54 -13.18 -8.12
N GLY A 82 8.56 -12.85 -7.34
CA GLY A 82 9.96 -13.09 -7.68
C GLY A 82 10.58 -12.08 -8.67
N ASN A 83 9.81 -11.10 -9.15
CA ASN A 83 10.32 -10.05 -10.01
C ASN A 83 11.04 -8.97 -9.19
N ARG A 84 12.34 -8.83 -9.41
CA ARG A 84 13.19 -7.84 -8.72
C ARG A 84 13.13 -6.44 -9.34
N PHE A 85 12.51 -6.31 -10.51
CA PHE A 85 12.33 -5.03 -11.18
C PHE A 85 10.99 -4.38 -10.79
N GLY A 86 10.88 -3.07 -11.05
CA GLY A 86 9.65 -2.32 -10.84
C GLY A 86 8.56 -2.80 -11.78
N THR A 87 7.44 -3.25 -11.21
CA THR A 87 6.21 -3.57 -11.96
C THR A 87 5.10 -2.62 -11.55
N THR A 88 4.12 -2.48 -12.44
CA THR A 88 2.88 -1.75 -12.16
C THR A 88 1.68 -2.66 -12.36
N ARG A 89 0.67 -2.54 -11.50
CA ARG A 89 -0.64 -3.17 -11.71
C ARG A 89 -1.77 -2.25 -11.28
N THR A 90 -2.92 -2.44 -11.92
CA THR A 90 -4.17 -1.78 -11.54
C THR A 90 -5.00 -2.73 -10.70
N ILE A 91 -5.46 -2.24 -9.55
CA ILE A 91 -6.27 -2.97 -8.58
C ILE A 91 -7.67 -2.34 -8.59
N PRO A 92 -8.73 -3.08 -8.94
CA PRO A 92 -10.11 -2.68 -8.69
C PRO A 92 -10.31 -2.46 -7.18
N ALA A 93 -10.99 -1.38 -6.80
CA ALA A 93 -11.28 -1.11 -5.39
C ALA A 93 -12.16 -2.21 -4.77
N SER A 94 -12.96 -2.90 -5.59
CA SER A 94 -13.75 -4.08 -5.21
C SER A 94 -12.92 -5.30 -4.81
N ASP A 95 -11.64 -5.34 -5.21
CA ASP A 95 -10.74 -6.45 -4.88
C ASP A 95 -10.07 -6.25 -3.51
N LEU A 96 -10.23 -5.06 -2.91
CA LEU A 96 -9.80 -4.84 -1.54
C LEU A 96 -10.67 -5.68 -0.58
N PRO A 97 -10.07 -6.28 0.46
CA PRO A 97 -10.83 -6.95 1.51
C PRO A 97 -11.90 -6.03 2.10
N ALA A 98 -13.05 -6.60 2.47
CA ALA A 98 -14.10 -5.86 3.16
C ALA A 98 -13.51 -5.14 4.39
N ASN A 99 -13.94 -3.89 4.63
CA ASN A 99 -13.42 -3.01 5.68
C ASN A 99 -11.91 -2.70 5.63
N GLY A 100 -11.21 -3.08 4.56
CA GLY A 100 -9.76 -2.93 4.44
C GLY A 100 -8.97 -3.82 5.40
N ASP A 101 -9.52 -4.99 5.75
CA ASP A 101 -8.86 -5.95 6.63
C ASP A 101 -7.52 -6.39 6.01
N GLY A 102 -6.44 -5.96 6.66
CA GLY A 102 -5.08 -6.25 6.24
C GLY A 102 -4.54 -5.39 5.09
N VAL A 103 -5.22 -4.30 4.73
CA VAL A 103 -4.72 -3.29 3.78
C VAL A 103 -4.77 -1.90 4.42
N ASP A 104 -3.67 -1.16 4.35
CA ASP A 104 -3.58 0.22 4.82
C ASP A 104 -2.88 1.11 3.79
N PHE A 105 -3.21 2.40 3.80
CA PHE A 105 -2.58 3.41 2.96
C PHE A 105 -1.97 4.50 3.85
N ILE A 106 -0.65 4.69 3.75
CA ILE A 106 0.11 5.66 4.54
C ILE A 106 0.33 6.92 3.71
N GLY A 107 -0.20 8.05 4.20
CA GLY A 107 -0.06 9.36 3.59
C GLY A 107 1.26 10.03 3.91
#